data_AF-X1T3T4-F1
#
_entry.id   AF-X1T3T4-F1
#
_cell.length_a   1.000
_cell.length_b   1.000
_cell.length_c   1.000
_cell.angle_alpha   90.00
_cell.angle_beta   90.00
_cell.angle_gamma   90.00
#
_symmetry.space_group_name_H-M   'P 1'
#
loop_
_entity.id
_entity.type
_entity.pdbx_description
1 polymer ?
#
loop_
_entity_poly.entity_id
_entity_poly.type
_entity_poly.pdbx_seq_one_letter_code
_entity_poly.pdbx_strand_id
1 'polypeptide(L)'
;MAQNEQPTTAVEVIEVAPVPIRLTPEAIEITKQNIALCEQLVSEVLEGDIDWGQIPGIAQPNLWDPGASKIMAAFNCYPKYTVLNRIEEDNLISFTIESTLVNRQSRQPLATGIGACSTRETKYKYRWVFEEEAISMGLNPVTLKRKDKKYQVTNPERGELVNTIAKMSAKRADIDAVQSLPGVAATLRKLFKGMPVKGKEKRDWNWFWTQLRTMGVDSKKAHSILGVVSIKDDWVGKGKTLDAALAVIKLALAKEKPSPLKGDEAAWEDLRHPTEGEEKPGAAAASKKEPKPKRDPSSIKTIDDL
;
A
#
# COMPACT_ATOMS: atom_id res chain seq x y z
N MET A 1 -21.91 66.85 -20.60
CA MET A 1 -22.08 65.46 -21.08
C MET A 1 -21.94 64.55 -19.87
N ALA A 2 -23.06 64.12 -19.30
CA ALA A 2 -23.09 63.30 -18.07
C ALA A 2 -22.82 61.83 -18.44
N GLN A 3 -21.90 61.20 -17.71
CA GLN A 3 -21.52 59.81 -17.86
C GLN A 3 -22.61 58.92 -17.25
N ASN A 4 -23.05 57.93 -18.03
CA ASN A 4 -24.11 57.00 -17.70
C ASN A 4 -23.48 55.76 -17.07
N GLU A 5 -23.35 55.74 -15.74
CA GLU A 5 -22.98 54.53 -14.99
C GLU A 5 -24.23 53.67 -14.80
N GLN A 6 -24.30 52.55 -15.52
CA GLN A 6 -25.28 51.51 -15.29
C GLN A 6 -24.79 50.63 -14.12
N PRO A 7 -25.58 50.41 -13.06
CA PRO A 7 -25.18 49.56 -11.94
C PRO A 7 -25.19 48.08 -12.35
N THR A 8 -24.07 47.39 -12.11
CA THR A 8 -23.92 45.94 -12.24
C THR A 8 -24.98 45.22 -11.42
N THR A 9 -25.85 44.47 -12.08
CA THR A 9 -26.88 43.64 -11.45
C THR A 9 -26.20 42.55 -10.62
N ALA A 10 -26.47 42.53 -9.31
CA ALA A 10 -26.03 41.49 -8.40
C ALA A 10 -26.65 40.15 -8.81
N VAL A 11 -25.82 39.12 -8.99
CA VAL A 11 -26.27 37.75 -9.22
C VAL A 11 -26.64 37.17 -7.84
N GLU A 12 -27.94 37.04 -7.57
CA GLU A 12 -28.42 36.34 -6.37
C GLU A 12 -28.06 34.86 -6.46
N VAL A 13 -27.26 34.38 -5.50
CA VAL A 13 -26.97 32.96 -5.31
C VAL A 13 -28.22 32.32 -4.71
N ILE A 14 -28.97 31.58 -5.52
CA ILE A 14 -30.10 30.78 -5.04
C ILE A 14 -29.51 29.60 -4.25
N GLU A 15 -29.54 29.69 -2.92
CA GLU A 15 -29.17 28.61 -2.03
C GLU A 15 -30.29 27.55 -2.05
N VAL A 16 -30.11 26.51 -2.88
CA VAL A 16 -31.08 25.42 -3.00
C VAL A 16 -30.96 24.53 -1.76
N ALA A 17 -32.03 24.47 -0.95
CA ALA A 17 -32.09 23.58 0.20
C ALA A 17 -31.87 22.12 -0.22
N PRO A 18 -31.10 21.32 0.56
CA PRO A 18 -30.79 19.94 0.21
C PRO A 18 -32.07 19.09 0.21
N VAL A 19 -32.43 18.55 -0.95
CA VAL A 19 -33.56 17.63 -1.09
C VAL A 19 -33.21 16.32 -0.36
N PRO A 20 -34.04 15.83 0.57
CA PRO A 20 -33.75 14.57 1.26
C PRO A 20 -33.71 13.41 0.27
N ILE A 21 -32.72 12.53 0.42
CA ILE A 21 -32.57 11.35 -0.43
C ILE A 21 -33.79 10.45 -0.23
N ARG A 22 -34.60 10.28 -1.27
CA ARG A 22 -35.73 9.34 -1.32
C ARG A 22 -35.36 8.16 -2.20
N LEU A 23 -35.21 6.98 -1.60
CA LEU A 23 -34.93 5.74 -2.32
C LEU A 23 -36.23 5.01 -2.62
N THR A 24 -36.73 5.12 -3.85
CA THR A 24 -37.84 4.28 -4.35
C THR A 24 -37.28 3.06 -5.09
N PRO A 25 -38.04 1.96 -5.23
CA PRO A 25 -37.60 0.80 -6.02
C PRO A 25 -37.20 1.17 -7.45
N GLU A 26 -37.95 2.07 -8.09
CA GLU A 26 -37.66 2.59 -9.44
C GLU A 26 -36.36 3.41 -9.46
N ALA A 27 -36.16 4.28 -8.46
CA ALA A 27 -34.94 5.07 -8.33
C ALA A 27 -33.70 4.18 -8.10
N ILE A 28 -33.85 3.07 -7.36
CA ILE A 28 -32.78 2.09 -7.17
C ILE A 28 -32.41 1.45 -8.50
N GLU A 29 -33.40 1.04 -9.30
CA GLU A 29 -33.15 0.41 -10.59
C GLU A 29 -32.45 1.35 -11.57
N ILE A 30 -32.92 2.59 -11.68
CA ILE A 30 -32.29 3.64 -12.49
C ILE A 30 -30.84 3.89 -12.02
N THR A 31 -30.64 4.00 -10.70
CA THR A 31 -29.30 4.24 -10.14
C THR A 31 -28.34 3.08 -10.45
N LYS A 32 -28.81 1.83 -10.34
CA LYS A 32 -28.00 0.65 -10.70
C LYS A 32 -27.64 0.64 -12.18
N GLN A 33 -28.59 0.94 -13.06
CA GLN A 33 -28.34 1.04 -14.50
C GLN A 33 -27.31 2.12 -14.82
N ASN A 34 -27.43 3.31 -14.21
CA ASN A 34 -26.46 4.38 -14.37
C ASN A 34 -25.06 4.00 -13.89
N ILE A 35 -24.95 3.32 -12.74
CA ILE A 35 -23.66 2.82 -12.24
C ILE A 35 -23.08 1.81 -13.23
N ALA A 36 -23.87 0.85 -13.74
CA ALA A 36 -23.41 -0.14 -14.70
C ALA A 36 -22.90 0.51 -16.00
N LEU A 37 -23.60 1.52 -16.52
CA LEU A 37 -23.16 2.28 -17.69
C LEU A 37 -21.85 3.05 -17.42
N CYS A 38 -21.69 3.64 -16.23
CA CYS A 38 -20.44 4.30 -15.85
C CYS A 38 -19.28 3.30 -15.76
N GLU A 39 -19.51 2.13 -15.15
CA GLU A 39 -18.50 1.06 -15.07
C GLU A 39 -18.10 0.56 -16.46
N GLN A 40 -19.07 0.35 -17.35
CA GLN A 40 -18.84 -0.05 -18.73
C GLN A 40 -17.99 0.99 -19.47
N LEU A 41 -18.38 2.27 -19.41
CA LEU A 41 -17.64 3.38 -20.01
C LEU A 41 -16.18 3.38 -19.59
N VAL A 42 -15.90 3.29 -18.28
CA VAL A 42 -14.53 3.28 -17.74
C VAL A 42 -13.76 2.06 -18.22
N SER A 43 -14.39 0.89 -18.27
CA SER A 43 -13.74 -0.34 -18.71
C SER A 43 -13.39 -0.33 -20.20
N GLU A 44 -14.21 0.32 -21.03
CA GLU A 44 -14.00 0.39 -22.49
C GLU A 44 -12.97 1.45 -22.89
N VAL A 45 -12.87 2.56 -22.14
CA VAL A 45 -11.92 3.64 -22.48
C VAL A 45 -10.49 3.40 -22.00
N LEU A 46 -10.30 2.52 -21.01
CA LEU A 46 -8.99 2.27 -20.40
C LEU A 46 -8.25 1.10 -21.05
N GLU A 47 -6.99 1.34 -21.41
CA GLU A 47 -6.08 0.36 -21.98
C GLU A 47 -5.01 -0.06 -20.96
N GLY A 48 -4.87 -1.37 -20.75
CA GLY A 48 -3.86 -1.93 -19.85
C GLY A 48 -2.44 -1.67 -20.34
N ASP A 49 -1.51 -1.46 -19.40
CA ASP A 49 -0.11 -1.10 -19.63
C ASP A 49 0.11 0.26 -20.36
N ILE A 50 -0.95 1.01 -20.66
CA ILE A 50 -0.90 2.39 -21.21
C ILE A 50 -1.51 3.39 -20.23
N ASP A 51 -2.73 3.12 -19.77
CA ASP A 51 -3.50 4.02 -18.92
C ASP A 51 -3.43 3.63 -17.44
N TRP A 52 -3.24 2.34 -17.20
CA TRP A 52 -3.06 1.76 -15.88
C TRP A 52 -2.17 0.52 -15.99
N GLY A 53 -1.48 0.18 -14.91
CA GLY A 53 -0.61 -0.99 -14.93
C GLY A 53 0.15 -1.19 -13.63
N GLN A 54 0.96 -2.24 -13.62
CA GLN A 54 1.78 -2.57 -12.47
C GLN A 54 3.20 -2.03 -12.59
N ILE A 55 3.61 -1.28 -11.56
CA ILE A 55 4.97 -0.80 -11.41
C ILE A 55 5.80 -1.89 -10.72
N PRO A 56 6.99 -2.26 -11.24
CA PRO A 56 7.86 -3.24 -10.59
C PRO A 56 8.12 -2.92 -9.13
N GLY A 57 7.91 -3.90 -8.25
CA GLY A 57 8.09 -3.76 -6.81
C GLY A 57 6.87 -3.17 -6.06
N ILE A 58 5.82 -2.75 -6.76
CA ILE A 58 4.54 -2.35 -6.15
C ILE A 58 3.53 -3.49 -6.32
N ALA A 59 2.94 -3.93 -5.20
CA ALA A 59 2.04 -5.09 -5.20
C ALA A 59 0.73 -4.87 -5.98
N GLN A 60 0.20 -3.65 -5.93
CA GLN A 60 -1.06 -3.28 -6.57
C GLN A 60 -0.79 -2.49 -7.86
N PRO A 61 -1.54 -2.74 -8.94
CA PRO A 61 -1.58 -1.87 -10.12
C PRO A 61 -2.03 -0.46 -9.75
N ASN A 62 -1.68 0.51 -10.59
CA ASN A 62 -2.01 1.92 -10.40
C ASN A 62 -2.61 2.50 -11.68
N LEU A 63 -3.56 3.43 -11.52
CA LEU A 63 -4.00 4.32 -12.60
C LEU A 63 -2.91 5.37 -12.85
N TRP A 64 -2.64 5.70 -14.11
CA TRP A 64 -1.66 6.70 -14.50
C TRP A 64 -2.32 7.95 -15.09
N ASP A 65 -1.55 9.03 -15.24
CA ASP A 65 -2.04 10.31 -15.76
C ASP A 65 -2.82 10.20 -17.10
N PRO A 66 -2.40 9.37 -18.08
CA PRO A 66 -3.17 9.16 -19.30
C PRO A 66 -4.56 8.57 -19.03
N GLY A 67 -4.65 7.59 -18.14
CA GLY A 67 -5.92 6.96 -17.75
C GLY A 67 -6.85 7.92 -17.03
N ALA A 68 -6.33 8.73 -16.11
CA ALA A 68 -7.12 9.79 -15.47
C ALA A 68 -7.67 10.79 -16.49
N SER A 69 -6.83 11.18 -17.45
CA SER A 69 -7.22 12.11 -18.52
C SER A 69 -8.31 11.53 -19.44
N LYS A 70 -8.20 10.24 -19.81
CA LYS A 70 -9.25 9.55 -20.59
C LYS A 70 -10.56 9.46 -19.82
N ILE A 71 -10.53 9.14 -18.53
CA ILE A 71 -11.75 9.09 -17.72
C ILE A 71 -12.38 10.49 -17.62
N MET A 72 -11.59 11.54 -17.35
CA MET A 72 -12.13 12.91 -17.34
C MET A 72 -12.78 13.29 -18.68
N ALA A 73 -12.16 12.93 -19.80
CA ALA A 73 -12.74 13.14 -21.13
C ALA A 73 -14.04 12.35 -21.33
N ALA A 74 -14.08 11.08 -20.91
CA ALA A 74 -15.25 10.21 -21.00
C ALA A 74 -16.45 10.74 -20.19
N PHE A 75 -16.19 11.32 -19.01
CA PHE A 75 -17.20 11.99 -18.18
C PHE A 75 -17.48 13.44 -18.60
N ASN A 76 -16.90 13.89 -19.72
CA ASN A 76 -17.02 15.25 -20.25
C ASN A 76 -16.72 16.33 -19.19
N CYS A 77 -15.67 16.13 -18.39
CA CYS A 77 -15.26 17.02 -17.33
C CYS A 77 -13.82 17.50 -17.50
N TYR A 78 -13.40 18.43 -16.64
CA TYR A 78 -12.03 18.93 -16.57
C TYR A 78 -11.70 19.34 -15.13
N PRO A 79 -10.42 19.28 -14.72
CA PRO A 79 -10.04 19.66 -13.37
C PRO A 79 -9.94 21.18 -13.25
N LYS A 80 -10.50 21.71 -12.16
CA LYS A 80 -10.27 23.06 -11.66
C LYS A 80 -9.48 22.94 -10.36
N TYR A 81 -8.27 23.52 -10.33
CA TYR A 81 -7.38 23.40 -9.19
C TYR A 81 -7.58 24.53 -8.18
N THR A 82 -7.52 24.17 -6.91
CA THR A 82 -7.41 25.09 -5.78
C THR A 82 -6.15 24.72 -4.98
N VAL A 83 -5.26 25.69 -4.76
CA VAL A 83 -4.11 25.46 -3.87
C VAL A 83 -4.58 25.63 -2.43
N LEU A 84 -4.66 24.51 -1.71
CA LEU A 84 -5.08 24.50 -0.30
C LEU A 84 -3.94 24.87 0.64
N ASN A 85 -2.71 24.45 0.31
CA ASN A 85 -1.51 24.78 1.07
C ASN A 85 -0.30 24.91 0.14
N ARG A 86 0.54 25.91 0.40
CA ARG A 86 1.84 26.13 -0.26
C ARG A 86 2.86 26.55 0.80
N ILE A 87 3.90 25.72 0.94
CA ILE A 87 5.09 26.04 1.72
C ILE A 87 6.26 26.04 0.75
N GLU A 88 7.02 27.13 0.73
CA GLU A 88 8.18 27.32 -0.13
C GLU A 88 9.25 28.06 0.66
N GLU A 89 9.94 27.29 1.50
CA GLU A 89 11.05 27.72 2.34
C GLU A 89 12.33 27.03 1.85
N ASP A 90 13.50 27.57 2.21
CA ASP A 90 14.81 27.00 1.86
C ASP A 90 14.91 25.50 2.19
N ASN A 91 14.25 25.09 3.28
CA ASN A 91 14.30 23.73 3.77
C ASN A 91 13.13 22.83 3.36
N LEU A 92 12.05 23.40 2.82
CA LEU A 92 10.83 22.66 2.54
C LEU A 92 10.04 23.31 1.40
N ILE A 93 9.76 22.50 0.38
CA ILE A 93 8.77 22.82 -0.62
C ILE A 93 7.65 21.78 -0.49
N SER A 94 6.42 22.25 -0.30
CA SER A 94 5.24 21.41 -0.10
C SER A 94 4.02 22.05 -0.72
N PHE A 95 3.25 21.27 -1.46
CA PHE A 95 1.99 21.72 -2.06
C PHE A 95 0.89 20.72 -1.71
N THR A 96 -0.27 21.23 -1.27
CA THR A 96 -1.53 20.50 -1.21
C THR A 96 -2.50 21.17 -2.18
N ILE A 97 -2.97 20.40 -3.16
CA ILE A 97 -3.86 20.86 -4.22
C ILE A 97 -5.15 20.06 -4.17
N GLU A 98 -6.27 20.75 -4.23
CA GLU A 98 -7.58 20.16 -4.54
C GLU A 98 -7.83 20.24 -6.04
N SER A 99 -8.27 19.14 -6.63
CA SER A 99 -8.79 19.10 -8.00
C SER A 99 -10.30 18.90 -7.92
N THR A 100 -11.07 19.91 -8.37
CA THR A 100 -12.52 19.80 -8.54
C THR A 100 -12.81 19.49 -10.00
N LEU A 101 -13.36 18.32 -10.29
CA LEU A 101 -13.80 17.94 -11.63
C LEU A 101 -15.11 18.66 -11.95
N VAL A 102 -15.08 19.53 -12.94
CA VAL A 102 -16.24 20.32 -13.37
C VAL A 102 -16.75 19.79 -14.70
N ASN A 103 -18.05 19.51 -14.78
CA ASN A 103 -18.66 19.11 -16.05
C ASN A 103 -18.58 20.27 -17.06
N ARG A 104 -18.20 19.97 -18.30
CA ARG A 104 -17.99 20.98 -19.35
C ARG A 104 -19.28 21.68 -19.77
N GLN A 105 -20.40 20.95 -19.79
CA GLN A 105 -21.70 21.46 -20.22
C GLN A 105 -22.47 22.11 -19.07
N SER A 106 -22.71 21.40 -17.98
CA SER A 106 -23.53 21.89 -16.86
C SER A 106 -22.80 22.84 -15.93
N ARG A 107 -21.45 22.90 -16.00
CA ARG A 107 -20.58 23.69 -15.12
C ARG A 107 -20.67 23.31 -13.64
N GLN A 108 -21.35 22.20 -13.33
CA GLN A 108 -21.48 21.68 -11.98
C GLN A 108 -20.25 20.86 -11.58
N PRO A 109 -19.83 20.91 -10.30
CA PRO A 109 -18.81 20.01 -9.77
C PRO A 109 -19.36 18.58 -9.75
N LEU A 110 -18.55 17.63 -10.22
CA LEU A 110 -18.89 16.20 -10.26
C LEU A 110 -18.20 15.42 -9.14
N ALA A 111 -16.93 15.74 -8.89
CA ALA A 111 -16.10 15.07 -7.91
C ALA A 111 -14.96 15.99 -7.48
N THR A 112 -14.41 15.73 -6.31
CA THR A 112 -13.22 16.39 -5.80
C THR A 112 -12.19 15.35 -5.38
N GLY A 113 -10.92 15.75 -5.42
CA GLY A 113 -9.81 14.94 -4.94
C GLY A 113 -8.67 15.80 -4.47
N ILE A 114 -7.86 15.27 -3.57
CA ILE A 114 -6.77 16.00 -2.92
C ILE A 114 -5.45 15.30 -3.19
N GLY A 115 -4.46 16.10 -3.60
CA GLY A 115 -3.10 15.65 -3.84
C GLY A 115 -2.10 16.49 -3.08
N ALA A 116 -1.21 15.82 -2.36
CA ALA A 116 -0.10 16.46 -1.66
C ALA A 116 1.24 15.88 -2.14
N CYS A 117 2.26 16.72 -2.18
CA CYS A 117 3.62 16.36 -2.53
C CYS A 117 4.59 17.28 -1.78
N SER A 118 5.75 16.76 -1.39
CA SER A 118 6.78 17.59 -0.76
C SER A 118 8.21 17.10 -1.03
N THR A 119 9.18 18.00 -0.85
CA THR A 119 10.61 17.65 -0.90
C THR A 119 11.07 16.77 0.26
N ARG A 120 10.20 16.48 1.24
CA ARG A 120 10.46 15.48 2.30
C ARG A 120 10.32 14.04 1.79
N GLU A 121 9.65 13.81 0.67
CA GLU A 121 9.56 12.49 0.08
C GLU A 121 10.93 12.01 -0.39
N THR A 122 11.29 10.75 -0.09
CA THR A 122 12.60 10.15 -0.41
C THR A 122 13.05 10.37 -1.86
N LYS A 123 12.10 10.35 -2.81
CA LYS A 123 12.36 10.55 -4.24
C LYS A 123 12.93 11.94 -4.55
N TYR A 124 12.50 12.97 -3.83
CA TYR A 124 12.89 14.37 -4.06
C TYR A 124 13.93 14.85 -3.05
N LYS A 125 13.92 14.26 -1.85
CA LYS A 125 14.85 14.57 -0.76
C LYS A 125 16.29 14.20 -1.08
N TYR A 126 16.50 13.12 -1.84
CA TYR A 126 17.82 12.55 -2.07
C TYR A 126 18.17 12.44 -3.55
N ARG A 127 19.46 12.58 -3.87
CA ARG A 127 20.04 12.38 -5.20
C ARG A 127 21.20 11.38 -5.11
N TRP A 128 21.37 10.58 -6.16
CA TRP A 128 22.52 9.67 -6.30
C TRP A 128 23.61 10.34 -7.11
N VAL A 129 24.76 10.58 -6.49
CA VAL A 129 25.92 11.29 -7.07
C VAL A 129 27.15 10.39 -7.08
N PHE A 130 28.15 10.71 -7.90
CA PHE A 130 29.42 9.99 -7.88
C PHE A 130 30.31 10.43 -6.69
N GLU A 131 31.39 9.69 -6.47
CA GLU A 131 32.27 9.92 -5.33
C GLU A 131 32.89 11.31 -5.34
N GLU A 132 33.32 11.75 -6.52
CA GLU A 132 33.98 13.04 -6.74
C GLU A 132 33.03 14.20 -6.41
N GLU A 133 31.77 14.08 -6.80
CA GLU A 133 30.72 15.06 -6.52
C GLU A 133 30.40 15.09 -5.02
N ALA A 134 30.28 13.93 -4.35
CA ALA A 134 30.07 13.87 -2.91
C ALA A 134 31.22 14.52 -2.11
N ILE A 135 32.48 14.25 -2.51
CA ILE A 135 33.67 14.86 -1.90
C ILE A 135 33.68 16.38 -2.15
N SER A 136 33.31 16.83 -3.35
CA SER A 136 33.23 18.26 -3.68
C SER A 136 32.21 19.03 -2.82
N MET A 137 31.16 18.34 -2.36
CA MET A 137 30.16 18.87 -1.42
C MET A 137 30.63 18.84 0.04
N GLY A 138 31.87 18.43 0.31
CA GLY A 138 32.43 18.31 1.66
C GLY A 138 31.89 17.11 2.45
N LEU A 139 31.28 16.13 1.77
CA LEU A 139 30.72 14.94 2.41
C LEU A 139 31.74 13.80 2.39
N ASN A 140 31.75 12.99 3.45
CA ASN A 140 32.59 11.80 3.53
C ASN A 140 31.83 10.59 2.92
N PRO A 141 32.27 10.00 1.80
CA PRO A 141 31.58 8.89 1.15
C PRO A 141 31.41 7.64 2.04
N VAL A 142 32.27 7.46 3.05
CA VAL A 142 32.24 6.31 3.96
C VAL A 142 30.95 6.29 4.81
N THR A 143 30.36 7.45 5.11
CA THR A 143 29.14 7.55 5.93
C THR A 143 27.85 7.49 5.12
N LEU A 144 27.94 7.58 3.79
CA LEU A 144 26.80 7.69 2.89
C LEU A 144 26.34 6.32 2.38
N LYS A 145 25.03 6.20 2.11
CA LYS A 145 24.50 5.00 1.46
C LYS A 145 25.07 4.88 0.05
N ARG A 146 25.63 3.71 -0.27
CA ARG A 146 26.21 3.41 -1.57
C ARG A 146 25.32 2.45 -2.37
N LYS A 147 25.13 2.75 -3.66
CA LYS A 147 24.45 1.88 -4.63
C LYS A 147 25.06 2.10 -6.01
N ASP A 148 25.44 1.02 -6.69
CA ASP A 148 25.94 1.08 -8.08
C ASP A 148 27.04 2.13 -8.32
N LYS A 149 28.04 2.19 -7.42
CA LYS A 149 29.14 3.19 -7.39
C LYS A 149 28.69 4.66 -7.22
N LYS A 150 27.45 4.90 -6.81
CA LYS A 150 26.93 6.21 -6.44
C LYS A 150 26.67 6.27 -4.94
N TYR A 151 26.70 7.48 -4.41
CA TYR A 151 26.42 7.81 -3.02
C TYR A 151 25.14 8.63 -2.94
N GLN A 152 24.31 8.34 -1.94
CA GLN A 152 23.08 9.08 -1.70
C GLN A 152 23.38 10.34 -0.90
N VAL A 153 23.09 11.51 -1.48
CA VAL A 153 23.23 12.81 -0.83
C VAL A 153 21.88 13.50 -0.72
N THR A 154 21.75 14.46 0.20
CA THR A 154 20.61 15.37 0.23
C THR A 154 20.60 16.20 -1.04
N ASN A 155 19.44 16.35 -1.68
CA ASN A 155 19.34 17.06 -2.94
C ASN A 155 19.72 18.56 -2.77
N PRO A 156 20.78 19.04 -3.45
CA PRO A 156 21.21 20.44 -3.38
C PRO A 156 20.36 21.37 -4.26
N GLU A 157 19.77 20.87 -5.35
CA GLU A 157 19.03 21.65 -6.35
C GLU A 157 17.54 21.76 -5.98
N ARG A 158 17.24 22.25 -4.77
CA ARG A 158 15.86 22.28 -4.26
C ARG A 158 14.96 23.25 -5.00
N GLY A 159 15.48 24.42 -5.41
CA GLY A 159 14.71 25.44 -6.13
C GLY A 159 14.09 24.92 -7.43
N GLU A 160 14.77 24.00 -8.12
CA GLU A 160 14.28 23.37 -9.36
C GLU A 160 13.09 22.42 -9.12
N LEU A 161 12.83 22.05 -7.86
CA LEU A 161 11.76 21.12 -7.51
C LEU A 161 10.40 21.79 -7.37
N VAL A 162 10.29 23.12 -7.28
CA VAL A 162 9.01 23.82 -7.04
C VAL A 162 7.93 23.37 -8.02
N ASN A 163 8.22 23.47 -9.32
CA ASN A 163 7.28 23.05 -10.37
C ASN A 163 7.02 21.54 -10.34
N THR A 164 8.05 20.75 -10.03
CA THR A 164 7.92 19.28 -9.93
C THR A 164 6.96 18.91 -8.81
N ILE A 165 7.12 19.49 -7.61
CA ILE A 165 6.24 19.25 -6.46
C ILE A 165 4.81 19.70 -6.78
N ALA A 166 4.64 20.91 -7.33
CA ALA A 166 3.31 21.43 -7.68
C ALA A 166 2.59 20.53 -8.71
N LYS A 167 3.27 20.16 -9.81
CA LYS A 167 2.69 19.26 -10.82
C LYS A 167 2.39 17.87 -10.28
N MET A 168 3.23 17.35 -9.39
CA MET A 168 3.00 16.05 -8.77
C MET A 168 1.82 16.08 -7.79
N SER A 169 1.65 17.16 -7.03
CA SER A 169 0.45 17.37 -6.21
C SER A 169 -0.82 17.41 -7.07
N ALA A 170 -0.80 18.17 -8.18
CA ALA A 170 -1.95 18.25 -9.08
C ALA A 170 -2.31 16.91 -9.70
N LYS A 171 -1.33 16.15 -10.20
CA LYS A 171 -1.54 14.80 -10.75
C LYS A 171 -2.15 13.84 -9.74
N ARG A 172 -1.66 13.86 -8.49
CA ARG A 172 -2.24 13.06 -7.40
C ARG A 172 -3.68 13.48 -7.10
N ALA A 173 -3.96 14.78 -7.11
CA ALA A 173 -5.30 15.31 -6.90
C ALA A 173 -6.26 14.87 -8.01
N ASP A 174 -5.83 14.86 -9.28
CA ASP A 174 -6.64 14.39 -10.41
C ASP A 174 -6.94 12.90 -10.32
N ILE A 175 -5.94 12.08 -9.97
CA ILE A 175 -6.13 10.63 -9.78
C ILE A 175 -7.16 10.36 -8.68
N ASP A 176 -7.07 11.09 -7.57
CA ASP A 176 -8.02 10.97 -6.46
C ASP A 176 -9.42 11.43 -6.87
N ALA A 177 -9.52 12.58 -7.56
CA ALA A 177 -10.81 13.14 -7.99
C ALA A 177 -11.53 12.24 -9.01
N VAL A 178 -10.76 11.63 -9.92
CA VAL A 178 -11.28 10.66 -10.89
C VAL A 178 -11.80 9.40 -10.20
N GLN A 179 -11.15 8.92 -9.14
CA GLN A 179 -11.63 7.77 -8.38
C GLN A 179 -12.95 8.04 -7.65
N SER A 180 -13.20 9.30 -7.30
CA SER A 180 -14.46 9.76 -6.69
C SER A 180 -15.63 9.85 -7.69
N LEU A 181 -15.40 9.71 -9.00
CA LEU A 181 -16.48 9.66 -9.98
C LEU A 181 -17.28 8.34 -9.88
N PRO A 182 -18.57 8.34 -10.24
CA PRO A 182 -19.42 7.15 -10.18
C PRO A 182 -18.83 5.97 -10.96
N GLY A 183 -18.78 4.79 -10.33
CA GLY A 183 -18.34 3.54 -10.97
C GLY A 183 -16.82 3.41 -11.21
N VAL A 184 -16.04 4.48 -11.14
CA VAL A 184 -14.59 4.44 -11.46
C VAL A 184 -13.82 3.57 -10.48
N ALA A 185 -13.87 3.86 -9.18
CA ALA A 185 -13.11 3.11 -8.17
C ALA A 185 -13.48 1.61 -8.13
N ALA A 186 -14.74 1.26 -8.36
CA ALA A 186 -15.18 -0.13 -8.45
C ALA A 186 -14.60 -0.83 -9.69
N THR A 187 -14.64 -0.15 -10.85
CA THR A 187 -14.09 -0.66 -12.10
C THR A 187 -12.58 -0.85 -12.01
N LEU A 188 -11.84 0.12 -11.46
CA LEU A 188 -10.40 -0.01 -11.24
C LEU A 188 -10.08 -1.22 -10.34
N ARG A 189 -10.83 -1.45 -9.26
CA ARG A 189 -10.64 -2.66 -8.43
C ARG A 189 -10.90 -3.95 -9.19
N LYS A 190 -11.90 -3.98 -10.08
CA LYS A 190 -12.18 -5.15 -10.95
C LYS A 190 -11.04 -5.38 -11.94
N LEU A 191 -10.57 -4.32 -12.60
CA LEU A 191 -9.44 -4.36 -13.52
C LEU A 191 -8.13 -4.79 -12.82
N PHE A 192 -7.92 -4.34 -11.58
CA PHE A 192 -6.70 -4.62 -10.83
C PHE A 192 -6.70 -6.01 -10.19
N LYS A 193 -7.84 -6.69 -10.15
CA LYS A 193 -7.99 -8.00 -9.49
C LYS A 193 -7.23 -9.08 -10.25
N GLY A 194 -6.46 -9.89 -9.53
CA GLY A 194 -5.87 -11.12 -10.05
C GLY A 194 -4.59 -10.95 -10.89
N MET A 195 -4.04 -9.74 -10.99
CA MET A 195 -2.75 -9.57 -11.65
C MET A 195 -1.59 -10.12 -10.81
N PRO A 196 -0.73 -10.96 -11.39
CA PRO A 196 0.48 -11.42 -10.71
C PRO A 196 1.44 -10.25 -10.53
N VAL A 197 2.06 -10.14 -9.36
CA VAL A 197 2.93 -9.02 -9.04
C VAL A 197 4.16 -8.99 -9.97
N LYS A 198 4.16 -8.12 -11.00
CA LYS A 198 5.33 -7.84 -11.85
C LYS A 198 6.48 -7.34 -10.95
N GLY A 199 7.58 -8.10 -10.89
CA GLY A 199 8.75 -7.72 -10.09
C GLY A 199 8.78 -8.19 -8.64
N LYS A 200 7.86 -9.06 -8.19
CA LYS A 200 8.29 -10.07 -7.20
C LYS A 200 9.27 -10.96 -7.97
N GLU A 201 10.55 -10.62 -7.89
CA GLU A 201 11.63 -11.47 -8.37
C GLU A 201 11.28 -12.93 -8.06
N LYS A 202 11.41 -13.81 -9.07
CA LYS A 202 11.63 -15.24 -8.81
C LYS A 202 12.59 -15.28 -7.63
N ARG A 203 12.16 -15.85 -6.49
CA ARG A 203 12.90 -15.75 -5.23
C ARG A 203 14.38 -15.99 -5.53
N ASP A 204 15.24 -14.99 -5.30
CA ASP A 204 16.59 -15.01 -5.83
C ASP A 204 17.43 -16.14 -5.18
N TRP A 205 18.52 -16.54 -5.81
CA TRP A 205 19.46 -17.54 -5.29
C TRP A 205 19.93 -17.19 -3.87
N ASN A 206 20.12 -15.90 -3.58
CA ASN A 206 20.45 -15.42 -2.24
C ASN A 206 19.36 -15.76 -1.21
N TRP A 207 18.08 -15.63 -1.56
CA TRP A 207 16.98 -16.05 -0.70
C TRP A 207 17.00 -17.56 -0.48
N PHE A 208 17.16 -18.35 -1.54
CA PHE A 208 17.14 -19.82 -1.46
C PHE A 208 18.24 -20.34 -0.54
N TRP A 209 19.48 -19.86 -0.71
CA TRP A 209 20.59 -20.25 0.13
C TRP A 209 20.49 -19.73 1.57
N THR A 210 19.89 -18.55 1.76
CA THR A 210 19.60 -18.05 3.12
C THR A 210 18.60 -18.96 3.84
N GLN A 211 17.56 -19.44 3.17
CA GLN A 211 16.61 -20.38 3.75
C GLN A 211 17.26 -21.71 4.12
N LEU A 212 18.13 -22.25 3.27
CA LEU A 212 18.86 -23.48 3.55
C LEU A 212 19.80 -23.33 4.74
N ARG A 213 20.49 -22.19 4.85
CA ARG A 213 21.34 -21.87 6.00
C ARG A 213 20.55 -21.85 7.31
N THR A 214 19.36 -21.25 7.33
CA THR A 214 18.47 -21.26 8.50
C THR A 214 18.02 -22.69 8.88
N MET A 215 17.97 -23.61 7.91
CA MET A 215 17.62 -25.01 8.14
C MET A 215 18.84 -25.90 8.42
N GLY A 216 20.05 -25.34 8.51
CA GLY A 216 21.28 -26.08 8.70
C GLY A 216 21.69 -26.96 7.51
N VAL A 217 21.19 -26.65 6.31
CA VAL A 217 21.52 -27.38 5.08
C VAL A 217 22.63 -26.63 4.35
N ASP A 218 23.76 -27.32 4.14
CA ASP A 218 24.85 -26.82 3.32
C ASP A 218 24.59 -27.09 1.82
N SER A 219 25.43 -26.50 0.96
CA SER A 219 25.29 -26.67 -0.48
C SER A 219 25.37 -28.14 -0.89
N LYS A 220 26.31 -28.91 -0.34
CA LYS A 220 26.50 -30.32 -0.71
C LYS A 220 25.29 -31.18 -0.35
N LYS A 221 24.73 -31.00 0.86
CA LYS A 221 23.52 -31.70 1.30
C LYS A 221 22.30 -31.30 0.46
N ALA A 222 22.18 -30.03 0.06
CA ALA A 222 21.11 -29.62 -0.86
C ALA A 222 21.20 -30.31 -2.22
N HIS A 223 22.40 -30.40 -2.82
CA HIS A 223 22.62 -31.13 -4.07
C HIS A 223 22.32 -32.62 -3.93
N SER A 224 22.75 -33.24 -2.83
CA SER A 224 22.50 -34.65 -2.52
C SER A 224 21.01 -34.95 -2.32
N ILE A 225 20.27 -34.10 -1.60
CA ILE A 225 18.84 -34.28 -1.36
C ILE A 225 18.03 -34.14 -2.65
N LEU A 226 18.41 -33.18 -3.49
CA LEU A 226 17.73 -32.93 -4.77
C LEU A 226 18.17 -33.90 -5.88
N GLY A 227 19.25 -34.65 -5.68
CA GLY A 227 19.80 -35.57 -6.68
C GLY A 227 20.33 -34.87 -7.94
N VAL A 228 20.87 -33.66 -7.79
CA VAL A 228 21.33 -32.82 -8.90
C VAL A 228 22.77 -32.39 -8.72
N VAL A 229 23.51 -32.22 -9.83
CA VAL A 229 24.90 -31.74 -9.82
C VAL A 229 24.92 -30.21 -9.79
N SER A 230 23.99 -29.58 -10.52
CA SER A 230 23.76 -28.14 -10.50
C SER A 230 22.27 -27.86 -10.28
N ILE A 231 21.90 -27.24 -9.15
CA ILE A 231 20.51 -26.79 -8.93
C ILE A 231 20.11 -25.78 -10.01
N LYS A 232 21.06 -25.02 -10.56
CA LYS A 232 20.75 -24.04 -11.61
C LYS A 232 20.39 -24.72 -12.93
N ASP A 233 21.20 -25.67 -13.38
CA ASP A 233 21.04 -26.25 -14.71
C ASP A 233 20.13 -27.48 -14.71
N ASP A 234 20.25 -28.35 -13.70
CA ASP A 234 19.50 -29.61 -13.64
C ASP A 234 18.10 -29.47 -13.04
N TRP A 235 17.88 -28.43 -12.21
CA TRP A 235 16.57 -28.19 -11.58
C TRP A 235 15.83 -27.05 -12.27
N VAL A 236 16.41 -25.84 -12.27
CA VAL A 236 15.77 -24.68 -12.91
C VAL A 236 15.79 -24.80 -14.43
N GLY A 237 16.83 -25.38 -15.03
CA GLY A 237 16.87 -25.67 -16.47
C GLY A 237 15.81 -26.67 -16.94
N LYS A 238 15.28 -27.52 -16.05
CA LYS A 238 14.12 -28.40 -16.32
C LYS A 238 12.76 -27.73 -16.04
N GLY A 239 12.74 -26.41 -15.84
CA GLY A 239 11.53 -25.63 -15.62
C GLY A 239 10.96 -25.70 -14.19
N LYS A 240 11.67 -26.30 -13.22
CA LYS A 240 11.23 -26.36 -11.82
C LYS A 240 11.63 -25.10 -11.06
N THR A 241 10.81 -24.68 -10.09
CA THR A 241 11.07 -23.48 -9.28
C THR A 241 11.97 -23.76 -8.07
N LEU A 242 12.63 -22.71 -7.55
CA LEU A 242 13.40 -22.79 -6.29
C LEU A 242 12.49 -23.09 -5.08
N ASP A 243 11.20 -22.76 -5.18
CA ASP A 243 10.20 -23.11 -4.17
C ASP A 243 9.94 -24.61 -4.11
N ALA A 244 9.87 -25.25 -5.28
CA ALA A 244 9.76 -26.70 -5.37
C ALA A 244 11.02 -27.39 -4.81
N ALA A 245 12.21 -26.85 -5.10
CA ALA A 245 13.46 -27.34 -4.51
C ALA A 245 13.43 -27.24 -2.97
N LEU A 246 13.05 -26.08 -2.44
CA LEU A 246 12.98 -25.88 -1.00
C LEU A 246 11.95 -26.80 -0.33
N ALA A 247 10.81 -27.04 -0.98
CA ALA A 247 9.78 -27.96 -0.47
C ALA A 247 10.29 -29.40 -0.38
N VAL A 248 11.01 -29.88 -1.40
CA VAL A 248 11.62 -31.22 -1.39
C VAL A 248 12.66 -31.32 -0.28
N ILE A 249 13.51 -30.31 -0.11
CA ILE A 249 14.50 -30.30 0.96
C ILE A 249 13.84 -30.31 2.35
N LYS A 250 12.80 -29.49 2.56
CA LYS A 250 12.03 -29.50 3.81
C LYS A 250 11.43 -30.88 4.12
N LEU A 251 10.89 -31.55 3.11
CA LEU A 251 10.28 -32.87 3.27
C LEU A 251 11.33 -33.94 3.59
N ALA A 252 12.51 -33.88 2.97
CA ALA A 252 13.63 -34.77 3.28
C ALA A 252 14.13 -34.59 4.73
N LEU A 253 14.31 -33.34 5.17
CA LEU A 253 14.69 -33.04 6.55
C LEU A 253 13.64 -33.48 7.58
N ALA A 254 12.35 -33.43 7.22
CA ALA A 254 11.28 -33.91 8.11
C ALA A 254 11.33 -35.43 8.29
N LYS A 255 11.79 -36.19 7.27
CA LYS A 255 11.98 -37.64 7.34
C LYS A 255 13.24 -38.07 8.09
N GLU A 256 14.26 -37.21 8.16
CA GLU A 256 15.48 -37.45 8.93
C GLU A 256 15.31 -37.23 10.44
N LYS A 257 14.26 -36.54 10.90
CA LYS A 257 13.98 -36.41 12.33
C LYS A 257 13.52 -37.77 12.88
N PRO A 258 14.27 -38.42 13.79
CA PRO A 258 13.81 -39.66 14.39
C PRO A 258 12.51 -39.41 15.17
N SER A 259 11.55 -40.31 15.04
CA SER A 259 10.38 -40.40 15.91
C SER A 259 10.84 -40.34 17.38
N PRO A 260 10.13 -39.63 18.29
CA PRO A 260 10.42 -39.72 19.71
C PRO A 260 10.42 -41.20 20.12
N LEU A 261 11.51 -41.60 20.76
CA LEU A 261 11.75 -42.94 21.27
C LEU A 261 10.53 -43.42 22.07
N LYS A 262 10.10 -44.65 21.78
CA LYS A 262 9.12 -45.41 22.57
C LYS A 262 9.79 -45.69 23.94
N GLY A 263 9.59 -44.80 24.90
CA GLY A 263 10.08 -44.94 26.28
C GLY A 263 9.22 -45.93 27.05
N ASP A 264 9.88 -46.76 27.84
CA ASP A 264 9.35 -47.92 28.55
C ASP A 264 8.07 -47.67 29.36
N GLU A 265 7.04 -48.51 29.13
CA GLU A 265 5.77 -48.50 29.87
C GLU A 265 5.92 -48.93 31.36
N ALA A 266 7.11 -49.33 31.80
CA ALA A 266 7.35 -49.87 33.14
C ALA A 266 7.47 -48.82 34.27
N ALA A 267 7.46 -47.52 33.96
CA ALA A 267 7.61 -46.46 34.97
C ALA A 267 6.28 -45.88 35.49
N TRP A 268 5.13 -46.34 34.99
CA TRP A 268 3.80 -45.81 35.35
C TRP A 268 2.88 -46.83 36.08
N GLU A 269 3.39 -48.01 36.42
CA GLU A 269 2.64 -49.08 37.08
C GLU A 269 2.75 -49.08 38.62
N ASP A 270 3.44 -48.11 39.22
CA ASP A 270 3.68 -48.06 40.68
C ASP A 270 2.80 -47.05 41.45
N LEU A 271 1.73 -46.53 40.83
CA LEU A 271 0.84 -45.55 41.46
C LEU A 271 -0.67 -45.84 41.29
N ARG A 272 -1.05 -47.09 41.03
CA ARG A 272 -2.47 -47.50 40.95
C ARG A 272 -2.91 -48.41 42.11
N HIS A 273 -3.49 -47.75 43.13
CA HIS A 273 -4.63 -48.10 44.02
C HIS A 273 -4.48 -49.26 45.03
N PRO A 274 -5.14 -49.19 46.22
CA PRO A 274 -6.59 -49.44 46.40
C PRO A 274 -7.31 -48.35 47.25
N THR A 275 -8.53 -47.87 46.91
CA THR A 275 -9.87 -48.37 47.37
C THR A 275 -9.90 -48.63 48.88
N GLU A 276 -10.71 -48.00 49.73
CA GLU A 276 -12.17 -47.83 49.75
C GLU A 276 -12.54 -47.04 51.03
N GLY A 277 -13.72 -46.42 51.10
CA GLY A 277 -14.30 -45.97 52.38
C GLY A 277 -15.23 -44.75 52.27
N GLU A 278 -16.53 -45.01 52.33
CA GLU A 278 -17.64 -44.05 52.30
C GLU A 278 -17.65 -43.06 53.49
N GLU A 279 -18.14 -41.83 53.25
CA GLU A 279 -19.26 -41.17 53.96
C GLU A 279 -19.29 -39.64 53.67
N LYS A 280 -20.47 -39.11 53.30
CA LYS A 280 -20.85 -37.69 53.44
C LYS A 280 -21.49 -37.53 54.84
N PRO A 281 -21.51 -36.36 55.53
CA PRO A 281 -21.82 -35.02 54.98
C PRO A 281 -21.16 -33.82 55.72
N GLY A 282 -21.42 -32.57 55.29
CA GLY A 282 -21.22 -31.42 56.20
C GLY A 282 -20.95 -30.08 55.53
N ALA A 283 -21.66 -29.05 55.98
CA ALA A 283 -21.68 -27.69 55.47
C ALA A 283 -20.42 -26.85 55.79
N ALA A 284 -20.34 -25.74 55.05
CA ALA A 284 -19.73 -24.45 55.41
C ALA A 284 -18.19 -24.32 55.44
N ALA A 285 -17.66 -23.47 54.56
CA ALA A 285 -17.02 -22.19 54.95
C ALA A 285 -16.46 -21.46 53.72
N ALA A 286 -16.67 -20.14 53.70
CA ALA A 286 -16.27 -19.22 52.66
C ALA A 286 -14.76 -18.93 52.64
N SER A 287 -14.21 -18.65 51.46
CA SER A 287 -13.07 -17.74 51.31
C SER A 287 -13.13 -17.04 49.95
N LYS A 288 -13.40 -15.73 50.00
CA LYS A 288 -13.43 -14.79 48.88
C LYS A 288 -12.01 -14.62 48.31
N LYS A 289 -11.87 -14.67 46.98
CA LYS A 289 -10.70 -14.08 46.28
C LYS A 289 -11.14 -12.80 45.58
N GLU A 290 -10.46 -11.71 45.93
CA GLU A 290 -10.69 -10.35 45.44
C GLU A 290 -10.43 -10.21 43.92
N PRO A 291 -11.17 -9.34 43.23
CA PRO A 291 -10.90 -8.99 41.83
C PRO A 291 -9.72 -8.00 41.72
N LYS A 292 -8.83 -8.24 40.75
CA LYS A 292 -7.68 -7.38 40.42
C LYS A 292 -8.10 -5.94 40.07
N PRO A 293 -7.34 -4.90 40.46
CA PRO A 293 -7.71 -3.51 40.19
C PRO A 293 -7.60 -3.13 38.70
N LYS A 294 -8.59 -2.39 38.22
CA LYS A 294 -8.63 -1.75 36.89
C LYS A 294 -7.64 -0.57 36.86
N ARG A 295 -6.90 -0.41 35.75
CA ARG A 295 -6.02 0.75 35.50
C ARG A 295 -6.85 2.00 35.24
N ASP A 296 -6.47 3.09 35.90
CA ASP A 296 -7.09 4.42 35.82
C ASP A 296 -6.66 5.15 34.51
N PRO A 297 -7.55 5.86 33.77
CA PRO A 297 -7.25 6.40 32.45
C PRO A 297 -6.44 7.71 32.42
N SER A 298 -5.89 8.17 33.55
CA SER A 298 -5.33 9.52 33.70
C SER A 298 -3.80 9.64 33.52
N SER A 299 -3.17 8.69 32.83
CA SER A 299 -1.72 8.72 32.57
C SER A 299 -1.38 8.64 31.08
N ILE A 300 -1.74 9.68 30.34
CA ILE A 300 -1.21 9.95 28.99
C ILE A 300 -0.36 11.22 29.10
N LYS A 301 0.95 11.09 28.95
CA LYS A 301 1.85 12.24 28.79
C LYS A 301 1.71 12.78 27.36
N THR A 302 1.47 14.08 27.24
CA THR A 302 1.40 14.82 25.97
C THR A 302 2.78 14.97 25.33
N ILE A 303 2.79 15.01 24.01
CA ILE A 303 3.94 15.23 23.13
C ILE A 303 4.18 16.74 23.06
N ASP A 304 4.94 17.31 23.99
CA ASP A 304 5.53 18.65 23.84
C ASP A 304 6.92 18.76 24.53
N ASP A 305 7.53 17.63 24.93
CA ASP A 305 8.89 17.58 25.48
C ASP A 305 9.75 16.51 24.78
N LEU A 306 9.77 16.51 23.44
CA LEU A 306 10.73 15.76 22.62
C LEU A 306 11.18 16.56 21.39
#